data_AF-A0A353TXE2-F1
#
_entry.id   AF-A0A353TXE2-F1
#
_cell.length_a   1.000
_cell.length_b   1.000
_cell.length_c   1.000
_cell.angle_alpha   90.00
_cell.angle_beta   90.00
_cell.angle_gamma   90.00
#
_symmetry.space_group_name_H-M   'P 1'
#
loop_
_entity.id
_entity.type
_entity.pdbx_description
1 polymer ?
#
loop_
_entity_poly.entity_id
_entity_poly.type
_entity_poly.pdbx_seq_one_letter_code
_entity_poly.pdbx_strand_id
1 'polypeptide(L)'
;TFPSHVKLLPPPGQKCELLIINGVECEPYLTGDHRLMLEKGEEVLIGVQLLMKALDVKRAIIGIENNKPDAIKHITNLSKDIEGISVQPLKVQYPQGGEK
;
A
#
# COMPACT_ATOMS: atom_id res chain seq x y z
N THR A 1 6.51 -1.80 -15.97
CA THR A 1 5.20 -1.11 -15.86
C THR A 1 4.12 -1.94 -16.54
N PHE A 2 2.98 -2.16 -15.89
CA PHE A 2 1.82 -2.88 -16.43
C PHE A 2 0.56 -2.02 -16.22
N PRO A 3 -0.45 -2.02 -17.11
CA PRO A 3 -1.56 -1.07 -17.00
C PRO A 3 -2.39 -1.31 -15.73
N SER A 4 -2.54 -0.28 -14.89
CA SER A 4 -3.28 -0.38 -13.62
C SER A 4 -4.74 -0.78 -13.82
N HIS A 5 -5.39 -0.32 -14.89
CA HIS A 5 -6.77 -0.71 -15.19
C HIS A 5 -6.91 -2.23 -15.45
N VAL A 6 -5.88 -2.89 -15.99
CA VAL A 6 -5.89 -4.34 -16.19
C VAL A 6 -5.67 -5.06 -14.85
N LYS A 7 -4.84 -4.52 -13.96
CA LYS A 7 -4.66 -5.09 -12.59
C LYS A 7 -5.94 -5.05 -11.76
N LEU A 8 -6.79 -4.06 -12.01
CA LEU A 8 -8.07 -3.89 -11.30
C LEU A 8 -9.19 -4.77 -11.87
N LEU A 9 -8.90 -5.59 -12.88
CA LEU A 9 -9.84 -6.55 -13.45
C LEU A 9 -9.36 -7.97 -13.08
N PRO A 10 -9.89 -8.54 -11.98
CA PRO A 10 -9.63 -9.93 -11.65
C PRO A 10 -9.96 -10.84 -12.86
N PRO A 11 -9.21 -11.93 -13.07
CA PRO A 11 -9.53 -12.89 -14.10
C PRO A 11 -10.99 -13.37 -13.97
N PRO A 12 -11.69 -13.67 -15.08
CA PRO A 12 -13.07 -14.14 -15.03
C PRO A 12 -13.24 -15.31 -14.04
N GLY A 13 -14.20 -15.19 -13.13
CA GLY A 13 -14.47 -16.21 -12.09
C GLY A 13 -13.63 -16.09 -10.82
N GLN A 14 -12.65 -15.18 -10.76
CA GLN A 14 -11.92 -14.87 -9.54
C GLN A 14 -12.47 -13.60 -8.88
N LYS A 15 -12.44 -13.56 -7.55
CA LYS A 15 -12.77 -12.37 -6.76
C LYS A 15 -11.51 -11.91 -6.02
N CYS A 16 -11.28 -10.60 -6.01
CA CYS A 16 -10.27 -10.03 -5.14
C CYS A 16 -10.78 -10.13 -3.69
N GLU A 17 -9.94 -10.59 -2.77
CA GLU A 17 -10.28 -10.68 -1.34
C GLU A 17 -9.53 -9.66 -0.50
N LEU A 18 -8.38 -9.20 -1.01
CA LEU A 18 -7.42 -8.38 -0.30
C LEU A 18 -6.67 -7.47 -1.28
N LEU A 19 -6.64 -6.18 -0.97
CA LEU A 19 -5.77 -5.21 -1.63
C LEU A 19 -4.44 -5.11 -0.86
N ILE A 20 -3.32 -5.25 -1.57
CA ILE A 20 -1.99 -5.00 -1.00
C ILE A 20 -1.41 -3.75 -1.66
N ILE A 21 -1.07 -2.76 -0.84
CA ILE A 21 -0.36 -1.56 -1.25
C ILE A 21 1.12 -1.76 -0.94
N ASN A 22 1.94 -1.71 -1.98
CA ASN A 22 3.38 -1.82 -1.86
C ASN A 22 3.98 -0.43 -1.56
N GLY A 23 4.36 -0.18 -0.30
CA GLY A 23 5.12 1.00 0.14
C GLY A 23 6.59 0.68 0.44
N VAL A 24 7.13 -0.38 -0.18
CA VAL A 24 8.53 -0.80 -0.08
C VAL A 24 9.34 0.03 -1.07
N GLU A 25 10.41 0.66 -0.59
CA GLU A 25 11.32 1.49 -1.39
C GLU A 25 12.74 1.08 -0.99
N CYS A 26 13.21 0.02 -1.63
CA CYS A 26 14.45 -0.69 -1.30
C CYS A 26 15.70 -0.10 -1.99
N GLU A 27 15.51 0.67 -3.06
CA GLU A 27 16.60 1.23 -3.84
C GLU A 27 17.32 2.35 -3.06
N PRO A 28 18.66 2.28 -2.92
CA PRO A 28 19.41 3.34 -2.29
C PRO A 28 19.11 4.70 -2.94
N TYR A 29 18.88 5.72 -2.12
CA TYR A 29 18.59 7.11 -2.51
C TYR A 29 17.21 7.41 -3.10
N LEU A 30 16.35 6.41 -3.34
CA LEU A 30 14.92 6.67 -3.58
C LEU A 30 14.24 7.00 -2.25
N THR A 31 13.48 8.10 -2.25
CA THR A 31 12.74 8.60 -1.08
C THR A 31 11.33 9.11 -1.45
N GLY A 32 10.90 8.87 -2.68
CA GLY A 32 9.65 9.42 -3.21
C GLY A 32 8.44 8.89 -2.45
N ASP A 33 8.38 7.57 -2.28
CA ASP A 33 7.25 6.92 -1.59
C ASP A 33 7.26 7.26 -0.10
N HIS A 34 8.45 7.33 0.50
CA HIS A 34 8.60 7.77 1.89
C HIS A 34 8.06 9.20 2.08
N ARG A 35 8.45 10.16 1.24
CA ARG A 35 7.99 11.55 1.34
C ARG A 35 6.51 11.68 1.03
N LEU A 36 5.99 10.93 0.06
CA LEU A 36 4.56 10.89 -0.23
C LEU A 36 3.75 10.40 0.99
N MET A 37 4.20 9.35 1.66
CA MET A 37 3.54 8.84 2.87
C MET A 37 3.53 9.86 4.01
N LEU A 38 4.56 10.69 4.15
CA LEU A 38 4.65 11.69 5.23
C LEU A 38 3.91 13.00 4.92
N GLU A 39 3.98 13.47 3.68
CA GLU A 39 3.47 14.78 3.28
C GLU A 39 2.03 14.71 2.75
N LYS A 40 1.61 13.52 2.27
CA LYS A 40 0.35 13.28 1.57
C LYS A 40 -0.35 11.99 2.03
N GLY A 41 -0.16 11.62 3.29
CA GLY A 41 -0.68 10.38 3.86
C GLY A 41 -2.21 10.27 3.79
N GLU A 42 -2.94 11.38 3.94
CA GLU A 42 -4.40 11.40 3.80
C GLU A 42 -4.83 11.11 2.36
N GLU A 43 -4.18 11.74 1.37
CA GLU A 43 -4.43 11.50 -0.04
C GLU A 43 -4.08 10.06 -0.45
N VAL A 44 -3.01 9.49 0.10
CA VAL A 44 -2.67 8.06 -0.07
C VAL A 44 -3.82 7.18 0.42
N LEU A 45 -4.34 7.41 1.63
CA LEU A 45 -5.44 6.62 2.20
C LEU A 45 -6.75 6.78 1.43
N ILE A 46 -7.05 7.97 0.89
CA ILE A 46 -8.18 8.19 -0.02
C ILE A 46 -8.00 7.31 -1.28
N GLY A 47 -6.80 7.29 -1.85
CA GLY A 47 -6.48 6.41 -2.98
C GLY A 47 -6.74 4.93 -2.66
N VAL A 48 -6.32 4.46 -1.49
CA VAL A 48 -6.57 3.08 -1.05
C VAL A 48 -8.06 2.78 -0.97
N GLN A 49 -8.87 3.67 -0.37
CA GLN A 49 -10.32 3.48 -0.27
C GLN A 49 -11.01 3.43 -1.65
N LEU A 50 -10.56 4.26 -2.60
CA LEU A 50 -11.07 4.24 -3.97
C LEU A 50 -10.76 2.92 -4.66
N LEU A 51 -9.54 2.39 -4.48
CA LEU A 51 -9.15 1.08 -5.00
C LEU A 51 -9.96 -0.05 -4.34
N MET A 52 -10.20 0.02 -3.03
CA MET A 52 -11.05 -0.95 -2.33
C MET A 52 -12.47 -0.98 -2.89
N LYS A 53 -13.06 0.19 -3.16
CA LYS A 53 -14.39 0.31 -3.78
C LYS A 53 -14.40 -0.24 -5.22
N ALA A 54 -13.37 0.06 -6.00
CA ALA A 54 -13.26 -0.41 -7.38
C ALA A 54 -13.12 -1.94 -7.47
N LEU A 55 -12.45 -2.56 -6.49
CA LEU A 55 -12.22 -3.99 -6.41
C LEU A 55 -13.30 -4.77 -5.63
N ASP A 56 -14.27 -4.09 -5.03
CA ASP A 56 -15.26 -4.66 -4.09
C ASP A 56 -14.61 -5.47 -2.95
N VAL A 57 -13.51 -4.93 -2.37
CA VAL A 57 -12.82 -5.55 -1.23
C VAL A 57 -13.04 -4.79 0.07
N LYS A 58 -13.07 -5.55 1.17
CA LYS A 58 -13.24 -5.00 2.53
C LYS A 58 -11.93 -4.82 3.29
N ARG A 59 -10.82 -5.32 2.73
CA ARG A 59 -9.53 -5.33 3.42
C ARG A 59 -8.41 -4.81 2.51
N ALA A 60 -7.58 -3.95 3.07
CA ALA A 60 -6.33 -3.51 2.50
C ALA A 60 -5.18 -3.58 3.51
N ILE A 61 -4.00 -3.95 3.03
CA ILE A 61 -2.75 -3.94 3.81
C ILE A 61 -1.74 -3.06 3.09
N ILE A 62 -1.18 -2.08 3.81
CA ILE A 62 -0.08 -1.24 3.33
C ILE A 62 1.22 -1.80 3.91
N GLY A 63 2.04 -2.39 3.04
CA GLY A 63 3.35 -2.91 3.41
C GLY A 63 4.40 -1.80 3.38
N ILE A 64 5.06 -1.53 4.51
CA ILE A 64 6.12 -0.50 4.61
C ILE A 64 7.36 -1.14 5.25
N GLU A 65 8.54 -0.88 4.70
CA GLU A 65 9.79 -1.40 5.29
C GLU A 65 10.07 -0.80 6.68
N ASN A 66 10.59 -1.64 7.58
CA ASN A 66 10.85 -1.27 8.98
C ASN A 66 11.97 -0.23 9.17
N ASN A 67 12.76 0.07 8.13
CA ASN A 67 13.70 1.20 8.12
C ASN A 67 13.02 2.57 7.96
N LYS A 68 11.69 2.62 7.76
CA LYS A 68 10.89 3.86 7.67
C LYS A 68 9.90 3.96 8.85
N PRO A 69 10.37 4.01 10.11
CA PRO A 69 9.51 3.95 11.30
C PRO A 69 8.58 5.17 11.44
N ASP A 70 8.99 6.32 10.92
CA ASP A 70 8.20 7.54 10.86
C ASP A 70 7.00 7.41 9.90
N ALA A 71 7.21 6.86 8.70
CA ALA A 71 6.14 6.58 7.75
C ALA A 71 5.15 5.54 8.32
N ILE A 72 5.65 4.46 8.92
CA ILE A 72 4.82 3.45 9.59
C ILE A 72 3.94 4.12 10.65
N LYS A 73 4.53 4.91 11.54
CA LYS A 73 3.81 5.59 12.61
C LYS A 73 2.77 6.57 12.06
N HIS A 74 3.13 7.37 11.06
CA HIS A 74 2.27 8.38 10.48
C HIS A 74 1.05 7.75 9.79
N ILE A 75 1.26 6.82 8.86
CA ILE A 75 0.17 6.15 8.14
C ILE A 75 -0.70 5.33 9.11
N THR A 76 -0.08 4.62 10.07
CA THR A 76 -0.86 3.87 11.08
C THR A 76 -1.76 4.79 11.89
N ASN A 77 -1.30 6.00 12.24
CA ASN A 77 -2.13 6.96 12.97
C ASN A 77 -3.28 7.51 12.13
N LEU A 78 -3.03 7.83 10.86
CA LEU A 78 -4.07 8.32 9.95
C LEU A 78 -5.11 7.24 9.61
N SER A 79 -4.71 5.97 9.58
CA SER A 79 -5.61 4.88 9.20
C SER A 79 -6.43 4.29 10.35
N LYS A 80 -6.27 4.76 11.61
CA LYS A 80 -6.92 4.16 12.79
C LYS A 80 -8.45 4.15 12.70
N ASP A 81 -9.01 5.21 12.16
CA ASP A 81 -10.45 5.41 12.08
C ASP A 81 -11.02 4.95 10.72
N ILE A 82 -10.19 4.33 9.87
CA ILE A 82 -10.59 3.83 8.56
C ILE A 82 -10.71 2.31 8.63
N GLU A 83 -11.96 1.83 8.59
CA GLU A 83 -12.24 0.40 8.65
C GLU A 83 -11.62 -0.35 7.47
N GLY A 84 -11.01 -1.51 7.75
CA GLY A 84 -10.48 -2.41 6.74
C GLY A 84 -9.07 -2.09 6.23
N ILE A 85 -8.45 -0.98 6.65
CA ILE A 85 -7.06 -0.64 6.29
C ILE A 85 -6.13 -0.93 7.46
N SER A 86 -5.01 -1.61 7.18
CA SER A 86 -3.96 -1.87 8.17
C SER A 86 -2.57 -1.63 7.59
N VAL A 87 -1.63 -1.27 8.44
CA VAL A 87 -0.21 -1.09 8.08
C VAL A 87 0.58 -2.28 8.60
N GLN A 88 1.37 -2.90 7.74
CA GLN A 88 2.23 -4.02 8.07
C GLN A 88 3.70 -3.62 7.90
N PRO A 89 4.47 -3.46 9.00
CA PRO A 89 5.92 -3.35 8.92
C PRO A 89 6.51 -4.62 8.30
N LEU A 90 7.41 -4.43 7.33
CA LEU A 90 8.11 -5.49 6.64
C LEU A 90 9.59 -5.47 7.05
N LYS A 91 10.23 -6.64 7.10
CA LYS A 91 11.70 -6.72 7.24
C LYS A 91 12.35 -5.94 6.10
N VAL A 92 13.55 -5.38 6.29
CA VAL A 92 14.35 -4.85 5.16
C VAL A 92 15.07 -6.02 4.49
N GLN A 93 14.69 -6.32 3.26
CA GLN A 93 15.31 -7.38 2.46
C GLN A 93 15.41 -6.93 1.00
N TYR A 94 16.53 -7.18 0.33
CA TYR A 94 16.67 -6.91 -1.09
C TYR A 94 16.71 -8.21 -1.91
N PRO A 95 15.94 -8.34 -3.01
CA PRO A 95 14.85 -7.47 -3.46
C PRO A 95 13.50 -7.90 -2.83
N GLN A 96 12.79 -6.97 -2.19
CA GLN A 96 11.48 -7.25 -1.57
C GLN A 96 10.32 -6.50 -2.24
N GLY A 97 10.60 -5.48 -3.04
CA GLY A 97 9.61 -4.78 -3.87
C GLY A 97 9.17 -5.55 -5.11
N GLY A 98 9.69 -6.76 -5.34
CA GLY A 98 9.28 -7.63 -6.44
C GLY A 98 7.89 -8.22 -6.18
N GLU A 99 6.89 -7.82 -6.97
CA GLU A 99 5.56 -8.42 -6.98
C GLU A 99 5.63 -9.83 -7.62
N LYS A 100 5.77 -10.87 -6.80
CA LYS A 100 5.61 -12.29 -7.18
C LYS A 100 4.99 -13.09 -6.05
#